data_AF-A0A1K1SD70-F1
#
_entry.id   AF-A0A1K1SD70-F1
#
_cell.length_a   1.000
_cell.length_b   1.000
_cell.length_c   1.000
_cell.angle_alpha   90.00
_cell.angle_beta   90.00
_cell.angle_gamma   90.00
#
_symmetry.space_group_name_H-M   'P 1'
#
loop_
_entity.id
_entity.type
_entity.pdbx_description
1 polymer ?
#
loop_
_entity_poly.entity_id
_entity_poly.type
_entity_poly.pdbx_seq_one_letter_code
_entity_poly.pdbx_strand_id
1 'polypeptide(L)'
;MRLILKMSVSYLLPAKMNRGFKIYVVPVELNGQSTIGLMSAFFDDEDCPLTLWRLLADDDPSLDLLHLLSRREILVHIFDEQNRELLGYRAEVDVPLMAQMRLEHVRFPSLSDSSFGRAHEQANMWFGLRTAADDADAIAVRFEEPLFPEDLTIADTRSQMYQFHGGQGYAFTSLEREEPGAFQELDIILMLQRVFKPEQIYHAPRRHYDKEEIADVIVITDDLCLIVQAKDSPNTEKTLQRTLKRKKLMSVHQVNDALKQVVGAVGYADATRPFRMIVGEREVCADISKHHLLSLVIVRELFIDTYAEYSKSLFSAFDETNLPCIALDYAELHKYTTFCPNQGSFLGAYFQVFDAARELGEFPRLRFGARDVRALWEQGEGD
;
A
#
# COMPACT_ATOMS: atom_id res chain seq x y z
N MET A 1 -8.78 24.32 -11.45
CA MET A 1 -7.71 23.96 -10.49
C MET A 1 -7.67 22.44 -10.38
N ARG A 2 -6.52 21.82 -10.07
CA ARG A 2 -6.37 20.35 -10.14
C ARG A 2 -6.06 19.76 -8.76
N LEU A 3 -6.84 18.77 -8.35
CA LEU A 3 -6.58 17.92 -7.19
C LEU A 3 -5.97 16.62 -7.70
N ILE A 4 -4.72 16.36 -7.32
CA ILE A 4 -4.03 15.12 -7.66
C ILE A 4 -4.06 14.23 -6.43
N LEU A 5 -4.63 13.04 -6.58
CA LEU A 5 -4.69 12.05 -5.52
C LEU A 5 -3.89 10.82 -5.94
N LYS A 6 -2.92 10.43 -5.10
CA LYS A 6 -2.16 9.18 -5.27
C LYS A 6 -2.53 8.22 -4.15
N MET A 7 -3.18 7.12 -4.48
CA MET A 7 -3.75 6.20 -3.50
C MET A 7 -3.83 4.77 -4.06
N SER A 8 -4.09 3.81 -3.18
CA SER A 8 -4.20 2.42 -3.61
C SER A 8 -5.40 2.17 -4.50
N VAL A 9 -5.26 1.23 -5.44
CA VAL A 9 -6.36 0.77 -6.33
C VAL A 9 -7.61 0.38 -5.54
N SER A 10 -7.47 -0.07 -4.28
CA SER A 10 -8.58 -0.36 -3.37
C SER A 10 -9.47 0.84 -3.05
N TYR A 11 -8.95 2.08 -3.15
CA TYR A 11 -9.69 3.33 -2.89
C TYR A 11 -10.41 3.85 -4.15
N LEU A 12 -9.88 3.53 -5.33
CA LEU A 12 -10.38 4.08 -6.60
C LEU A 12 -11.78 3.56 -6.91
N LEU A 13 -12.03 2.26 -6.73
CA LEU A 13 -13.31 1.67 -7.07
C LEU A 13 -14.45 2.19 -6.16
N PRO A 14 -14.28 2.31 -4.82
CA PRO A 14 -15.23 3.04 -3.97
C PRO A 14 -15.47 4.49 -4.39
N ALA A 15 -14.42 5.22 -4.79
CA ALA A 15 -14.55 6.60 -5.26
C ALA A 15 -15.40 6.69 -6.53
N LYS A 16 -15.16 5.79 -7.50
CA LYS A 16 -15.93 5.68 -8.75
C LYS A 16 -17.40 5.34 -8.46
N MET A 17 -17.65 4.31 -7.65
CA MET A 17 -19.00 3.84 -7.34
C MET A 17 -19.84 4.89 -6.61
N ASN A 18 -19.24 5.59 -5.65
CA ASN A 18 -19.93 6.64 -4.88
C ASN A 18 -19.95 8.00 -5.58
N ARG A 19 -19.34 8.10 -6.78
CA ARG A 19 -19.14 9.35 -7.52
C ARG A 19 -18.56 10.46 -6.65
N GLY A 20 -17.52 10.13 -5.90
CA GLY A 20 -16.88 11.11 -5.02
C GLY A 20 -16.36 10.53 -3.72
N PHE A 21 -15.99 11.45 -2.83
CA PHE A 21 -15.48 11.16 -1.50
C PHE A 21 -15.75 12.36 -0.57
N LYS A 22 -15.57 12.17 0.74
CA LYS A 22 -15.70 13.24 1.73
C LYS A 22 -14.37 13.64 2.33
N ILE A 23 -14.22 14.89 2.73
CA ILE A 23 -13.05 15.40 3.46
C ILE A 23 -13.52 16.00 4.77
N TYR A 24 -13.02 15.46 5.88
CA TYR A 24 -13.33 15.91 7.22
C TYR A 24 -12.24 16.85 7.71
N VAL A 25 -12.66 17.98 8.28
CA VAL A 25 -11.77 18.92 8.96
C VAL A 25 -11.64 18.49 10.42
N VAL A 26 -10.58 17.75 10.70
CA VAL A 26 -10.35 17.07 11.98
C VAL A 26 -9.54 17.96 12.91
N PRO A 27 -10.07 18.33 14.09
CA PRO A 27 -9.32 19.08 15.08
C PRO A 27 -8.26 18.19 15.73
N VAL A 28 -7.05 18.72 15.89
CA VAL A 28 -5.95 18.05 16.60
C VAL A 28 -5.21 19.05 17.48
N GLU A 29 -4.61 18.57 18.56
CA GLU A 29 -3.84 19.41 19.48
C GLU A 29 -2.35 19.05 19.43
N LEU A 30 -1.51 20.05 19.18
CA LEU A 30 -0.06 19.93 19.11
C LEU A 30 0.58 20.96 20.05
N ASN A 31 1.34 20.49 21.03
CA ASN A 31 2.06 21.35 21.99
C ASN A 31 1.17 22.40 22.69
N GLY A 32 -0.07 22.04 23.03
CA GLY A 32 -1.04 22.97 23.64
C GLY A 32 -1.70 23.95 22.67
N GLN A 33 -1.45 23.81 21.37
CA GLN A 33 -2.07 24.61 20.32
C GLN A 33 -3.03 23.75 19.51
N SER A 34 -4.26 24.25 19.32
CA SER A 34 -5.23 23.62 18.42
C SER A 34 -4.87 23.93 16.97
N THR A 35 -4.85 22.89 16.15
CA THR A 35 -4.72 22.96 14.69
C THR A 35 -5.71 21.96 14.07
N ILE A 36 -5.66 21.80 12.75
CA ILE A 36 -6.51 20.88 12.00
C ILE A 36 -5.69 20.03 11.03
N GLY A 37 -6.23 18.88 10.68
CA GLY A 37 -5.86 18.20 9.45
C GLY A 37 -7.09 17.75 8.68
N LEU A 38 -6.83 17.21 7.50
CA LEU A 38 -7.83 16.73 6.58
C LEU A 38 -7.81 15.20 6.56
N MET A 39 -8.96 14.60 6.84
CA MET A 39 -9.20 13.17 6.66
C MET A 39 -10.08 12.98 5.43
N SER A 40 -9.53 12.47 4.34
CA SER A 40 -10.32 12.08 3.16
C SER A 40 -10.85 10.67 3.38
N ALA A 41 -12.15 10.45 3.17
CA ALA A 41 -12.82 9.18 3.39
C ALA A 41 -13.49 8.67 2.09
N PHE A 42 -13.17 7.44 1.72
CA PHE A 42 -13.65 6.72 0.55
C PHE A 42 -14.50 5.54 1.03
N PHE A 43 -15.81 5.63 0.86
CA PHE A 43 -16.78 4.75 1.51
C PHE A 43 -16.93 3.41 0.78
N ASP A 44 -16.10 2.44 1.14
CA ASP A 44 -16.30 1.03 0.79
C ASP A 44 -17.13 0.28 1.87
N ASP A 45 -17.19 0.85 3.07
CA ASP A 45 -18.04 0.50 4.21
C ASP A 45 -18.52 1.81 4.84
N GLU A 46 -19.78 1.85 5.30
CA GLU A 46 -20.40 3.08 5.82
C GLU A 46 -19.77 3.53 7.14
N ASP A 47 -19.41 2.57 8.00
CA ASP A 47 -18.89 2.82 9.34
C ASP A 47 -17.36 2.89 9.35
N CYS A 48 -16.71 2.11 8.50
CA CYS A 48 -15.25 1.99 8.43
C CYS A 48 -14.71 2.28 7.02
N PRO A 49 -14.86 3.51 6.49
CA PRO A 49 -14.36 3.84 5.15
C PRO A 49 -12.84 3.80 5.09
N LEU A 50 -12.29 3.59 3.91
CA LEU A 50 -10.87 3.79 3.63
C LEU A 50 -10.50 5.27 3.79
N THR A 51 -9.40 5.57 4.50
CA THR A 51 -9.04 6.96 4.82
C THR A 51 -7.62 7.36 4.43
N LEU A 52 -7.47 8.63 4.06
CA LEU A 52 -6.18 9.29 3.86
C LEU A 52 -6.08 10.51 4.78
N TRP A 53 -5.00 10.60 5.54
CA TRP A 53 -4.76 11.67 6.50
C TRP A 53 -3.68 12.64 6.04
N ARG A 54 -3.94 13.94 6.24
CA ARG A 54 -2.93 14.99 6.09
C ARG A 54 -3.10 16.07 7.16
N LEU A 55 -2.06 16.32 7.94
CA LEU A 55 -1.99 17.51 8.81
C LEU A 55 -1.80 18.77 7.95
N LEU A 56 -2.52 19.84 8.25
CA LEU A 56 -2.28 21.14 7.60
C LEU A 56 -1.19 21.90 8.35
N ALA A 57 -0.33 22.56 7.58
CA ALA A 57 0.86 23.26 8.04
C ALA A 57 1.01 24.62 7.38
N ASP A 58 1.91 25.43 7.91
CA ASP A 58 2.26 26.72 7.30
C ASP A 58 3.25 26.48 6.15
N ASP A 59 2.75 25.87 5.07
CA ASP A 59 3.51 25.53 3.87
C ASP A 59 2.68 25.76 2.60
N ASP A 60 3.35 26.03 1.48
CA ASP A 60 2.70 26.26 0.18
C ASP A 60 1.74 25.12 -0.21
N PRO A 61 2.10 23.82 -0.03
CA PRO A 61 1.20 22.73 -0.35
C PRO A 61 -0.12 22.72 0.45
N SER A 62 -0.11 23.15 1.72
CA SER A 62 -1.35 23.26 2.52
C SER A 62 -2.19 24.45 2.06
N LEU A 63 -1.56 25.59 1.77
CA LEU A 63 -2.25 26.79 1.28
C LEU A 63 -2.89 26.55 -0.09
N ASP A 64 -2.19 25.86 -1.00
CA ASP A 64 -2.73 25.47 -2.30
C ASP A 64 -3.92 24.52 -2.16
N LEU A 65 -3.86 23.56 -1.24
CA LEU A 65 -4.97 22.65 -0.98
C LEU A 65 -6.20 23.40 -0.42
N LEU A 66 -6.00 24.34 0.50
CA LEU A 66 -7.10 25.18 1.01
C LEU A 66 -7.69 26.07 -0.08
N HIS A 67 -6.84 26.67 -0.91
CA HIS A 67 -7.28 27.43 -2.06
C HIS A 67 -8.10 26.57 -3.02
N LEU A 68 -7.73 25.29 -3.20
CA LEU A 68 -8.45 24.33 -4.00
C LEU A 68 -9.84 24.06 -3.45
N LEU A 69 -9.93 23.77 -2.15
CA LEU A 69 -11.20 23.47 -1.48
C LEU A 69 -12.16 24.68 -1.45
N SER A 70 -11.64 25.90 -1.59
CA SER A 70 -12.46 27.11 -1.75
C SER A 70 -13.14 27.24 -3.12
N ARG A 71 -12.74 26.42 -4.10
CA ARG A 71 -13.32 26.44 -5.45
C ARG A 71 -14.52 25.51 -5.52
N ARG A 72 -15.61 26.00 -6.09
CA ARG A 72 -16.80 25.20 -6.36
C ARG A 72 -16.55 24.07 -7.37
N GLU A 73 -15.71 24.31 -8.37
CA GLU A 73 -15.40 23.32 -9.41
C GLU A 73 -13.90 23.07 -9.51
N ILE A 74 -13.54 21.79 -9.56
CA ILE A 74 -12.16 21.32 -9.66
C ILE A 74 -12.05 20.18 -10.67
N LEU A 75 -10.81 19.89 -11.09
CA LEU A 75 -10.46 18.67 -11.81
C LEU A 75 -9.78 17.72 -10.83
N VAL A 76 -10.30 16.52 -10.67
CA VAL A 76 -9.72 15.48 -9.83
C VAL A 76 -9.04 14.47 -10.72
N HIS A 77 -7.76 14.22 -10.47
CA HIS A 77 -6.96 13.20 -11.16
C HIS A 77 -6.48 12.18 -10.14
N ILE A 78 -6.78 10.90 -10.34
CA ILE A 78 -6.50 9.84 -9.38
C ILE A 78 -5.52 8.83 -10.00
N PHE A 79 -4.38 8.71 -9.34
CA PHE A 79 -3.27 7.86 -9.72
C PHE A 79 -3.09 6.73 -8.71
N ASP A 80 -2.66 5.57 -9.19
CA ASP A 80 -2.25 4.47 -8.33
C ASP A 80 -0.78 4.57 -7.88
N GLU A 81 -0.33 3.57 -7.12
CA GLU A 81 1.03 3.45 -6.60
C GLU A 81 2.13 3.46 -7.69
N GLN A 82 1.78 3.09 -8.92
CA GLN A 82 2.63 2.98 -10.10
C GLN A 82 2.55 4.24 -11.00
N ASN A 83 1.87 5.29 -10.54
CA ASN A 83 1.64 6.55 -11.26
C ASN A 83 0.79 6.39 -12.52
N ARG A 84 -0.11 5.40 -12.55
CA ARG A 84 -1.07 5.23 -13.64
C ARG A 84 -2.33 6.02 -13.32
N GLU A 85 -2.73 6.93 -14.21
CA GLU A 85 -3.99 7.66 -14.06
C GLU A 85 -5.15 6.73 -14.44
N LEU A 86 -5.91 6.31 -13.44
CA LEU A 86 -6.99 5.34 -13.64
C LEU A 86 -8.37 5.99 -13.60
N LEU A 87 -8.49 7.16 -12.97
CA LEU A 87 -9.73 7.93 -12.91
C LEU A 87 -9.44 9.43 -13.00
N GLY A 88 -10.31 10.14 -13.71
CA GLY A 88 -10.26 11.60 -13.82
C GLY A 88 -11.66 12.17 -13.94
N TYR A 89 -11.98 13.20 -13.17
CA TYR A 89 -13.31 13.82 -13.19
C TYR A 89 -13.25 15.35 -13.12
N ARG A 90 -14.20 16.02 -13.75
CA ARG A 90 -14.68 17.31 -13.25
C ARG A 90 -15.53 17.03 -12.01
N ALA A 91 -15.26 17.74 -10.93
CA ALA A 91 -15.94 17.56 -9.66
C ALA A 91 -16.44 18.88 -9.08
N GLU A 92 -17.57 18.82 -8.38
CA GLU A 92 -18.06 19.90 -7.53
C GLU A 92 -17.55 19.71 -6.10
N VAL A 93 -17.13 20.79 -5.47
CA VAL A 93 -16.76 20.84 -4.05
C VAL A 93 -17.83 21.62 -3.30
N ASP A 94 -18.47 20.95 -2.35
CA ASP A 94 -19.41 21.54 -1.41
C ASP A 94 -18.76 21.60 -0.03
N VAL A 95 -18.57 22.82 0.49
CA VAL A 95 -17.94 23.08 1.79
C VAL A 95 -19.03 23.56 2.75
N PRO A 96 -19.49 22.71 3.68
CA PRO A 96 -20.44 23.14 4.70
C PRO A 96 -19.88 24.28 5.55
N LEU A 97 -20.77 25.15 6.04
CA LEU A 97 -20.39 26.33 6.83
C LEU A 97 -19.46 25.99 8.00
N MET A 98 -19.72 24.89 8.71
CA MET A 98 -18.89 24.46 9.84
C MET A 98 -17.48 24.05 9.41
N ALA A 99 -17.32 23.35 8.29
CA ALA A 99 -15.99 23.06 7.73
C ALA A 99 -15.27 24.35 7.32
N GLN A 100 -15.98 25.26 6.64
CA GLN A 100 -15.42 26.55 6.23
C GLN A 100 -14.92 27.35 7.45
N MET A 101 -15.73 27.46 8.51
CA MET A 101 -15.35 28.15 9.74
C MET A 101 -14.10 27.53 10.37
N ARG A 102 -13.99 26.20 10.40
CA ARG A 102 -12.80 25.51 10.93
C ARG A 102 -11.55 25.80 10.10
N LEU A 103 -11.67 25.85 8.78
CA LEU A 103 -10.55 26.15 7.87
C LEU A 103 -10.08 27.61 7.98
N GLU A 104 -10.99 28.55 8.19
CA GLU A 104 -10.66 29.99 8.26
C GLU A 104 -10.04 30.42 9.60
N HIS A 105 -10.36 29.73 10.71
CA HIS A 105 -9.95 30.14 12.06
C HIS A 105 -8.77 29.34 12.62
N VAL A 106 -8.14 28.48 11.82
CA VAL A 106 -7.04 27.64 12.28
C VAL A 106 -5.71 28.39 12.31
N ARG A 107 -4.83 27.97 13.23
CA ARG A 107 -3.43 28.33 13.21
C ARG A 107 -2.61 27.17 12.68
N PHE A 108 -1.90 27.40 11.59
CA PHE A 108 -1.06 26.37 10.99
C PHE A 108 0.28 26.28 11.73
N PRO A 109 0.67 25.10 12.22
CA PRO A 109 1.96 24.91 12.88
C PRO A 109 3.10 24.86 11.87
N SER A 110 4.29 25.28 12.31
CA SER A 110 5.55 24.88 11.68
C SER A 110 5.83 23.41 12.00
N LEU A 111 6.04 22.58 10.99
CA LEU A 111 6.13 21.13 11.18
C LEU A 111 7.45 20.64 11.78
N SER A 112 7.37 19.97 12.93
CA SER A 112 8.43 19.08 13.46
C SER A 112 7.99 17.61 13.39
N ASP A 113 8.94 16.68 13.25
CA ASP A 113 8.63 15.26 12.96
C ASP A 113 7.85 14.56 14.08
N SER A 114 8.09 14.91 15.35
CA SER A 114 7.36 14.33 16.50
C SER A 114 5.89 14.77 16.57
N SER A 115 5.52 15.83 15.85
CA SER A 115 4.17 16.38 15.85
C SER A 115 3.21 15.57 14.94
N PHE A 116 3.72 14.96 13.88
CA PHE A 116 2.89 14.23 12.91
C PHE A 116 2.29 12.94 13.46
N GLY A 117 3.09 12.11 14.14
CA GLY A 117 2.62 10.83 14.68
C GLY A 117 1.48 11.03 15.67
N ARG A 118 1.64 11.98 16.60
CA ARG A 118 0.62 12.35 17.59
C ARG A 118 -0.64 12.94 16.95
N ALA A 119 -0.49 13.77 15.92
CA ALA A 119 -1.64 14.32 15.20
C ALA A 119 -2.43 13.21 14.48
N HIS A 120 -1.74 12.28 13.83
CA HIS A 120 -2.37 11.18 13.11
C HIS A 120 -3.17 10.25 14.05
N GLU A 121 -2.63 9.95 15.25
CA GLU A 121 -3.34 9.16 16.25
C GLU A 121 -4.59 9.86 16.78
N GLN A 122 -4.48 11.14 17.12
CA GLN A 122 -5.63 11.95 17.51
C GLN A 122 -6.69 12.00 16.41
N ALA A 123 -6.26 12.14 15.15
CA ALA A 123 -7.16 12.21 14.01
C ALA A 123 -7.91 10.90 13.77
N ASN A 124 -7.22 9.77 13.84
CA ASN A 124 -7.86 8.45 13.72
C ASN A 124 -8.84 8.20 14.87
N MET A 125 -8.48 8.57 16.10
CA MET A 125 -9.38 8.45 17.26
C MET A 125 -10.63 9.32 17.10
N TRP A 126 -10.46 10.57 16.67
CA TRP A 126 -11.58 11.47 16.40
C TRP A 126 -12.49 10.92 15.29
N PHE A 127 -11.90 10.46 14.19
CA PHE A 127 -12.65 9.95 13.04
C PHE A 127 -13.39 8.65 13.35
N GLY A 128 -12.82 7.78 14.20
CA GLY A 128 -13.48 6.58 14.70
C GLY A 128 -14.66 6.85 15.63
N LEU A 129 -14.79 8.08 16.14
CA LEU A 129 -15.89 8.54 17.00
C LEU A 129 -16.82 9.52 16.28
N ARG A 130 -16.68 9.67 14.95
CA ARG A 130 -17.49 10.61 14.16
C ARG A 130 -18.99 10.33 14.31
N THR A 131 -19.77 11.39 14.24
CA THR A 131 -21.23 11.36 14.33
C THR A 131 -21.87 11.72 12.99
N ALA A 132 -23.19 11.49 12.87
CA ALA A 132 -23.95 11.95 11.71
C ALA A 132 -23.87 13.48 11.48
N ALA A 133 -23.63 14.27 12.55
CA ALA A 133 -23.38 15.69 12.42
C ALA A 133 -22.02 15.97 11.76
N ASP A 134 -20.98 15.24 12.16
CA ASP A 134 -19.66 15.34 11.53
C ASP A 134 -19.71 14.93 10.05
N ASP A 135 -20.52 13.93 9.71
CA ASP A 135 -20.74 13.48 8.33
C ASP A 135 -21.50 14.51 7.47
N ALA A 136 -22.35 15.33 8.08
CA ALA A 136 -23.07 16.42 7.43
C ALA A 136 -22.19 17.67 7.27
N ASP A 137 -21.27 17.89 8.21
CA ASP A 137 -20.30 18.98 8.18
C ASP A 137 -19.07 18.68 7.31
N ALA A 138 -18.91 17.44 6.83
CA ALA A 138 -17.81 17.06 5.97
C ALA A 138 -17.91 17.71 4.58
N ILE A 139 -16.77 18.13 4.03
CA ILE A 139 -16.66 18.65 2.66
C ILE A 139 -16.95 17.51 1.69
N ALA A 140 -17.86 17.73 0.75
CA ALA A 140 -18.18 16.73 -0.27
C ALA A 140 -17.48 17.08 -1.59
N VAL A 141 -16.72 16.12 -2.13
CA VAL A 141 -16.19 16.19 -3.50
C VAL A 141 -17.01 15.25 -4.35
N ARG A 142 -17.87 15.79 -5.23
CA ARG A 142 -18.81 15.03 -6.07
C ARG A 142 -18.31 14.98 -7.50
N PHE A 143 -18.17 13.78 -8.05
CA PHE A 143 -17.75 13.55 -9.43
C PHE A 143 -18.93 13.76 -10.37
N GLU A 144 -18.79 14.72 -11.28
CA GLU A 144 -19.84 15.12 -12.23
C GLU A 144 -19.64 14.44 -13.58
N GLU A 145 -18.51 14.73 -14.23
CA GLU A 145 -18.23 14.25 -15.59
C GLU A 145 -16.83 13.64 -15.66
N PRO A 146 -16.69 12.42 -16.20
CA PRO A 146 -15.37 11.82 -16.39
C PRO A 146 -14.57 12.60 -17.44
N LEU A 147 -13.28 12.79 -17.19
CA LEU A 147 -12.36 13.47 -18.12
C LEU A 147 -11.92 12.57 -19.28
N PHE A 148 -12.08 11.26 -19.12
CA PHE A 148 -11.78 10.21 -20.10
C PHE A 148 -12.60 8.95 -19.77
N PRO A 149 -12.72 7.97 -20.69
CA PRO A 149 -13.47 6.74 -20.44
C PRO A 149 -13.03 5.99 -19.17
N GLU A 150 -13.95 5.45 -18.39
CA GLU A 150 -13.65 4.81 -17.10
C GLU A 150 -13.30 3.31 -17.21
N ASP A 151 -13.42 2.75 -18.41
CA ASP A 151 -13.18 1.35 -18.79
C ASP A 151 -11.82 1.17 -19.50
N LEU A 152 -10.86 2.05 -19.23
CA LEU A 152 -9.55 2.03 -19.86
C LEU A 152 -8.75 0.79 -19.48
N THR A 153 -8.05 0.27 -20.50
CA THR A 153 -6.92 -0.65 -20.32
C THR A 153 -5.64 0.09 -20.65
N ILE A 154 -4.70 0.11 -19.71
CA ILE A 154 -3.38 0.72 -19.89
C ILE A 154 -2.41 -0.38 -20.32
N ALA A 155 -1.77 -0.18 -21.47
CA ALA A 155 -0.66 -1.01 -21.93
C ALA A 155 0.67 -0.30 -21.61
N ASP A 156 1.49 -0.88 -20.75
CA ASP A 156 2.83 -0.40 -20.47
C ASP A 156 3.86 -1.17 -21.31
N THR A 157 4.40 -0.50 -22.31
CA THR A 157 5.38 -1.06 -23.25
C THR A 157 6.81 -0.60 -22.97
N ARG A 158 7.08 -0.07 -21.77
CA ARG A 158 8.44 0.30 -21.33
C ARG A 158 9.23 -0.96 -21.01
N SER A 159 9.74 -1.62 -22.04
CA SER A 159 10.38 -2.94 -21.95
C SER A 159 11.47 -3.03 -20.87
N GLN A 160 12.16 -1.92 -20.58
CA GLN A 160 13.16 -1.84 -19.52
C GLN A 160 12.61 -2.17 -18.12
N MET A 161 11.34 -1.86 -17.84
CA MET A 161 10.68 -2.17 -16.57
C MET A 161 10.29 -3.64 -16.44
N TYR A 162 10.44 -4.42 -17.52
CA TYR A 162 9.98 -5.81 -17.61
C TYR A 162 11.12 -6.77 -17.97
N GLN A 163 12.38 -6.38 -17.67
CA GLN A 163 13.58 -7.17 -17.93
C GLN A 163 13.91 -8.21 -16.85
N PHE A 164 13.03 -8.37 -15.86
CA PHE A 164 13.17 -9.41 -14.83
C PHE A 164 12.96 -10.82 -15.41
N HIS A 165 13.46 -11.83 -14.70
CA HIS A 165 13.33 -13.22 -15.13
C HIS A 165 11.85 -13.65 -15.08
N GLY A 166 11.30 -14.07 -16.22
CA GLY A 166 9.88 -14.43 -16.36
C GLY A 166 9.00 -13.30 -16.94
N GLY A 167 9.55 -12.08 -17.08
CA GLY A 167 8.85 -10.95 -17.67
C GLY A 167 8.55 -11.12 -19.17
N GLN A 168 7.40 -10.60 -19.60
CA GLN A 168 6.96 -10.63 -21.01
C GLN A 168 7.42 -9.41 -21.83
N GLY A 169 8.11 -8.45 -21.21
CA GLY A 169 8.53 -7.20 -21.86
C GLY A 169 7.45 -6.10 -21.89
N TYR A 170 6.25 -6.37 -21.40
CA TYR A 170 5.13 -5.43 -21.29
C TYR A 170 4.17 -5.86 -20.18
N ALA A 171 3.26 -4.97 -19.77
CA ALA A 171 2.11 -5.33 -18.95
C ALA A 171 0.84 -4.61 -19.41
N PHE A 172 -0.30 -5.19 -19.05
CA PHE A 172 -1.60 -4.54 -19.16
C PHE A 172 -2.14 -4.28 -17.75
N THR A 173 -3.03 -3.30 -17.61
CA THR A 173 -3.78 -3.12 -16.37
C THR A 173 -5.10 -2.42 -16.62
N SER A 174 -6.06 -2.65 -15.73
CA SER A 174 -7.36 -2.00 -15.66
C SER A 174 -7.74 -1.81 -14.19
N LEU A 175 -8.67 -0.90 -13.93
CA LEU A 175 -9.19 -0.65 -12.58
C LEU A 175 -10.01 -1.84 -12.06
N GLU A 176 -10.91 -2.36 -12.88
CA GLU A 176 -11.74 -3.53 -12.59
C GLU A 176 -11.02 -4.79 -13.05
N ARG A 177 -10.82 -5.75 -12.14
CA ARG A 177 -10.05 -6.98 -12.38
C ARG A 177 -10.82 -8.19 -11.87
N GLU A 178 -11.25 -9.07 -12.79
CA GLU A 178 -11.90 -10.35 -12.44
C GLU A 178 -10.88 -11.41 -12.01
N GLU A 179 -9.76 -11.50 -12.72
CA GLU A 179 -8.61 -12.38 -12.43
C GLU A 179 -7.40 -11.55 -11.98
N PRO A 180 -7.30 -11.22 -10.68
CA PRO A 180 -6.38 -10.18 -10.24
C PRO A 180 -4.93 -10.66 -10.00
N GLY A 181 -4.70 -11.98 -9.89
CA GLY A 181 -3.42 -12.56 -9.47
C GLY A 181 -2.23 -12.05 -10.26
N ALA A 182 -2.22 -12.31 -11.57
CA ALA A 182 -1.11 -11.93 -12.45
C ALA A 182 -0.86 -10.41 -12.47
N PHE A 183 -1.92 -9.59 -12.38
CA PHE A 183 -1.77 -8.14 -12.35
C PHE A 183 -1.12 -7.67 -11.05
N GLN A 184 -1.52 -8.24 -9.91
CA GLN A 184 -0.96 -7.79 -8.64
C GLN A 184 0.47 -8.31 -8.43
N GLU A 185 0.81 -9.50 -8.92
CA GLU A 185 2.18 -10.00 -8.95
C GLU A 185 3.11 -9.06 -9.74
N LEU A 186 2.66 -8.58 -10.91
CA LEU A 186 3.38 -7.58 -11.69
C LEU A 186 3.49 -6.24 -10.94
N ASP A 187 2.42 -5.79 -10.29
CA ASP A 187 2.44 -4.56 -9.47
C ASP A 187 3.43 -4.68 -8.29
N ILE A 188 3.55 -5.86 -7.66
CA ILE A 188 4.57 -6.19 -6.64
C ILE A 188 5.97 -6.10 -7.24
N ILE A 189 6.21 -6.74 -8.39
CA ILE A 189 7.53 -6.73 -9.03
C ILE A 189 7.96 -5.30 -9.36
N LEU A 190 7.06 -4.48 -9.88
CA LEU A 190 7.34 -3.07 -10.18
C LEU A 190 7.64 -2.25 -8.92
N MET A 191 7.05 -2.59 -7.77
CA MET A 191 7.41 -1.98 -6.49
C MET A 191 8.79 -2.47 -6.01
N LEU A 192 9.07 -3.77 -6.07
CA LEU A 192 10.36 -4.36 -5.68
C LEU A 192 11.53 -3.84 -6.53
N GLN A 193 11.29 -3.49 -7.81
CA GLN A 193 12.30 -2.87 -8.67
C GLN A 193 12.81 -1.49 -8.20
N ARG A 194 12.12 -0.86 -7.23
CA ARG A 194 12.62 0.35 -6.56
C ARG A 194 13.77 0.06 -5.59
N VAL A 195 13.94 -1.22 -5.22
CA VAL A 195 14.88 -1.70 -4.20
C VAL A 195 15.92 -2.63 -4.81
N PHE A 196 15.49 -3.48 -5.74
CA PHE A 196 16.27 -4.55 -6.36
C PHE A 196 16.36 -4.37 -7.87
N LYS A 197 17.44 -4.87 -8.47
CA LYS A 197 17.62 -4.82 -9.93
C LYS A 197 16.71 -5.84 -10.62
N PRO A 198 16.23 -5.59 -11.85
CA PRO A 198 15.38 -6.54 -12.58
C PRO A 198 15.99 -7.94 -12.68
N GLU A 199 17.29 -8.06 -12.92
CA GLU A 199 18.00 -9.35 -13.08
C GLU A 199 18.09 -10.16 -11.77
N GLN A 200 17.76 -9.54 -10.63
CA GLN A 200 17.70 -10.19 -9.33
C GLN A 200 16.31 -10.78 -9.05
N ILE A 201 15.30 -10.46 -9.86
CA ILE A 201 13.89 -10.80 -9.61
C ILE A 201 13.45 -11.92 -10.56
N TYR A 202 12.84 -12.95 -9.98
CA TYR A 202 12.33 -14.13 -10.67
C TYR A 202 10.82 -14.24 -10.43
N HIS A 203 10.03 -14.15 -11.49
CA HIS A 203 8.55 -14.23 -11.46
C HIS A 203 8.08 -15.64 -11.77
N ALA A 204 7.14 -16.14 -10.96
CA ALA A 204 6.55 -17.47 -11.03
C ALA A 204 7.58 -18.62 -11.20
N PRO A 205 8.70 -18.65 -10.43
CA PRO A 205 9.67 -19.74 -10.52
C PRO A 205 9.05 -21.07 -10.15
N ARG A 206 9.32 -22.09 -10.96
CA ARG A 206 8.80 -23.45 -10.79
C ARG A 206 9.90 -24.42 -10.39
N ARG A 207 9.54 -25.46 -9.64
CA ARG A 207 10.46 -26.53 -9.31
C ARG A 207 10.92 -27.27 -10.56
N HIS A 208 12.15 -27.73 -10.55
CA HIS A 208 12.76 -28.36 -11.72
C HIS A 208 12.20 -29.75 -12.06
N TYR A 209 11.53 -30.43 -11.12
CA TYR A 209 11.11 -31.83 -11.27
C TYR A 209 9.60 -32.01 -11.55
N ASP A 210 8.72 -31.33 -10.81
CA ASP A 210 7.26 -31.43 -10.95
C ASP A 210 6.64 -30.20 -11.64
N LYS A 211 7.44 -29.13 -11.84
CA LYS A 211 7.01 -27.84 -12.39
C LYS A 211 5.95 -27.13 -11.53
N GLU A 212 5.76 -27.54 -10.28
CA GLU A 212 4.94 -26.78 -9.33
C GLU A 212 5.61 -25.45 -9.04
N GLU A 213 4.82 -24.40 -8.88
CA GLU A 213 5.31 -23.09 -8.53
C GLU A 213 5.91 -23.10 -7.12
N ILE A 214 7.09 -22.50 -6.98
CA ILE A 214 7.80 -22.38 -5.69
C ILE A 214 7.22 -21.19 -4.93
N ALA A 215 7.12 -20.04 -5.60
CA ALA A 215 6.54 -18.81 -5.08
C ALA A 215 6.11 -17.90 -6.22
N ASP A 216 5.28 -16.91 -5.90
CA ASP A 216 4.87 -15.90 -6.87
C ASP A 216 6.09 -15.08 -7.34
N VAL A 217 6.97 -14.66 -6.41
CA VAL A 217 8.21 -13.95 -6.73
C VAL A 217 9.36 -14.43 -5.85
N ILE A 218 10.56 -14.57 -6.41
CA ILE A 218 11.81 -14.77 -5.66
C ILE A 218 12.80 -13.67 -6.06
N VAL A 219 13.44 -13.05 -5.07
CA VAL A 219 14.55 -12.11 -5.29
C VAL A 219 15.86 -12.76 -4.82
N ILE A 220 16.86 -12.83 -5.68
CA ILE A 220 18.19 -13.36 -5.36
C ILE A 220 19.24 -12.29 -5.66
N THR A 221 19.94 -11.85 -4.62
CA THR A 221 21.07 -10.92 -4.74
C THR A 221 22.38 -11.64 -4.38
N ASP A 222 23.44 -10.91 -4.06
CA ASP A 222 24.72 -11.52 -3.69
C ASP A 222 24.67 -12.21 -2.31
N ASP A 223 23.79 -11.75 -1.43
CA ASP A 223 23.70 -12.16 -0.02
C ASP A 223 22.25 -12.36 0.50
N LEU A 224 21.23 -12.09 -0.31
CA LEU A 224 19.81 -12.26 0.06
C LEU A 224 19.08 -13.20 -0.90
N CYS A 225 18.30 -14.13 -0.35
CA CYS A 225 17.23 -14.84 -1.06
C CYS A 225 15.91 -14.50 -0.38
N LEU A 226 15.07 -13.71 -1.03
CA LEU A 226 13.76 -13.29 -0.52
C LEU A 226 12.66 -14.02 -1.27
N ILE A 227 11.91 -14.86 -0.56
CA ILE A 227 10.73 -15.55 -1.08
C ILE A 227 9.51 -14.68 -0.84
N VAL A 228 8.74 -14.37 -1.88
CA VAL A 228 7.56 -13.52 -1.79
C VAL A 228 6.33 -14.30 -2.24
N GLN A 229 5.32 -14.36 -1.38
CA GLN A 229 4.01 -14.94 -1.70
C GLN A 229 2.94 -13.84 -1.62
N ALA A 230 2.18 -13.71 -2.70
CA ALA A 230 1.11 -12.76 -2.87
C ALA A 230 -0.26 -13.45 -2.81
N LYS A 231 -1.23 -12.78 -2.18
CA LYS A 231 -2.64 -13.17 -2.25
C LYS A 231 -3.51 -11.97 -2.54
N ASP A 232 -4.18 -12.02 -3.68
CA ASP A 232 -5.21 -11.05 -4.02
C ASP A 232 -6.62 -11.55 -3.70
N SER A 233 -7.54 -10.60 -3.68
CA SER A 233 -8.97 -10.83 -3.88
C SER A 233 -9.47 -9.97 -5.04
N PRO A 234 -10.45 -10.44 -5.82
CA PRO A 234 -10.99 -9.70 -6.97
C PRO A 234 -11.38 -8.25 -6.63
N ASN A 235 -10.97 -7.29 -7.46
CA ASN A 235 -11.36 -5.88 -7.31
C ASN A 235 -12.65 -5.61 -8.09
N THR A 236 -13.76 -6.09 -7.53
CA THR A 236 -15.10 -5.97 -8.11
C THR A 236 -16.04 -5.31 -7.10
N GLU A 237 -17.11 -4.69 -7.62
CA GLU A 237 -18.19 -4.11 -6.80
C GLU A 237 -18.72 -5.12 -5.77
N LYS A 238 -18.90 -6.39 -6.16
CA LYS A 238 -19.37 -7.46 -5.28
C LYS A 238 -18.41 -7.73 -4.11
N THR A 239 -17.10 -7.60 -4.33
CA THR A 239 -16.11 -7.78 -3.27
C THR A 239 -16.10 -6.57 -2.33
N LEU A 240 -16.32 -5.36 -2.84
CA LEU A 240 -16.42 -4.14 -2.02
C LEU A 240 -17.62 -4.16 -1.07
N GLN A 241 -18.79 -4.60 -1.56
CA GLN A 241 -20.03 -4.69 -0.77
C GLN A 241 -20.02 -5.79 0.32
N ARG A 242 -18.90 -6.51 0.51
CA ARG A 242 -18.78 -7.47 1.60
C ARG A 242 -18.69 -6.73 2.94
N THR A 243 -19.38 -7.27 3.94
CA THR A 243 -19.28 -6.75 5.31
C THR A 243 -17.84 -6.76 5.82
N LEU A 244 -17.46 -5.78 6.65
CA LEU A 244 -16.14 -5.70 7.27
C LEU A 244 -15.72 -7.03 7.94
N LYS A 245 -16.64 -7.71 8.63
CA LYS A 245 -16.39 -9.03 9.24
C LYS A 245 -15.94 -10.07 8.20
N ARG A 246 -16.54 -10.10 7.01
CA ARG A 246 -16.15 -11.02 5.93
C ARG A 246 -14.82 -10.62 5.30
N LYS A 247 -14.52 -9.31 5.17
CA LYS A 247 -13.23 -8.81 4.70
C LYS A 247 -12.09 -9.25 5.64
N LYS A 248 -12.27 -9.09 6.96
CA LYS A 248 -11.31 -9.55 7.99
C LYS A 248 -11.03 -11.05 7.93
N LEU A 249 -12.09 -11.87 7.92
CA LEU A 249 -11.94 -13.33 7.81
C LEU A 249 -11.22 -13.76 6.53
N MET A 250 -11.49 -13.09 5.42
CA MET A 250 -10.80 -13.36 4.15
C MET A 250 -9.31 -12.99 4.23
N SER A 251 -8.97 -11.84 4.83
CA SER A 251 -7.58 -11.42 5.03
C SER A 251 -6.81 -12.44 5.89
N VAL A 252 -7.38 -12.92 7.00
CA VAL A 252 -6.77 -13.97 7.84
C VAL A 252 -6.56 -15.27 7.05
N HIS A 253 -7.55 -15.68 6.26
CA HIS A 253 -7.44 -16.85 5.41
C HIS A 253 -6.33 -16.71 4.37
N GLN A 254 -6.23 -15.55 3.71
CA GLN A 254 -5.18 -15.25 2.73
C GLN A 254 -3.79 -15.29 3.35
N VAL A 255 -3.59 -14.66 4.52
CA VAL A 255 -2.31 -14.72 5.24
C VAL A 255 -1.95 -16.17 5.57
N ASN A 256 -2.89 -16.96 6.11
CA ASN A 256 -2.63 -18.36 6.44
C ASN A 256 -2.27 -19.21 5.22
N ASP A 257 -2.94 -19.02 4.09
CA ASP A 257 -2.67 -19.77 2.87
C ASP A 257 -1.33 -19.36 2.23
N ALA A 258 -1.00 -18.07 2.24
CA ALA A 258 0.31 -17.59 1.80
C ALA A 258 1.44 -18.16 2.68
N LEU A 259 1.26 -18.21 4.00
CA LEU A 259 2.25 -18.77 4.92
C LEU A 259 2.48 -20.27 4.69
N LYS A 260 1.44 -21.07 4.40
CA LYS A 260 1.62 -22.48 4.00
C LYS A 260 2.49 -22.61 2.76
N GLN A 261 2.31 -21.73 1.77
CA GLN A 261 3.14 -21.72 0.57
C GLN A 261 4.57 -21.27 0.87
N VAL A 262 4.77 -20.28 1.75
CA VAL A 262 6.10 -19.87 2.24
C VAL A 262 6.83 -21.06 2.87
N VAL A 263 6.18 -21.78 3.79
CA VAL A 263 6.77 -22.97 4.44
C VAL A 263 7.20 -24.01 3.40
N GLY A 264 6.35 -24.28 2.41
CA GLY A 264 6.68 -25.19 1.31
C GLY A 264 7.84 -24.71 0.43
N ALA A 265 7.91 -23.40 0.15
CA ALA A 265 8.96 -22.77 -0.64
C ALA A 265 10.32 -22.82 0.09
N VAL A 266 10.33 -22.50 1.39
CA VAL A 266 11.49 -22.64 2.27
C VAL A 266 11.98 -24.08 2.32
N GLY A 267 11.07 -25.03 2.55
CA GLY A 267 11.41 -26.45 2.57
C GLY A 267 12.02 -26.93 1.25
N TYR A 268 11.51 -26.45 0.11
CA TYR A 268 12.11 -26.72 -1.20
C TYR A 268 13.51 -26.10 -1.35
N ALA A 269 13.68 -24.85 -0.92
CA ALA A 269 14.99 -24.18 -0.90
C ALA A 269 16.02 -24.96 -0.08
N ASP A 270 15.66 -25.45 1.10
CA ASP A 270 16.56 -26.21 1.97
C ASP A 270 16.89 -27.60 1.42
N ALA A 271 15.90 -28.29 0.83
CA ALA A 271 16.10 -29.62 0.26
C ALA A 271 16.90 -29.63 -1.05
N THR A 272 16.92 -28.50 -1.78
CA THR A 272 17.49 -28.43 -3.13
C THR A 272 18.76 -27.59 -3.15
N ARG A 273 19.92 -28.27 -3.13
CA ARG A 273 21.25 -27.64 -3.19
C ARG A 273 22.06 -28.20 -4.36
N PRO A 274 22.50 -27.38 -5.34
CA PRO A 274 22.20 -25.95 -5.49
C PRO A 274 20.70 -25.69 -5.73
N PHE A 275 20.24 -24.48 -5.45
CA PHE A 275 18.83 -24.12 -5.63
C PHE A 275 18.51 -24.06 -7.12
N ARG A 276 17.56 -24.90 -7.56
CA ARG A 276 17.19 -25.07 -8.97
C ARG A 276 15.76 -24.64 -9.20
N MET A 277 15.52 -23.85 -10.23
CA MET A 277 14.19 -23.41 -10.60
C MET A 277 14.07 -23.29 -12.12
N ILE A 278 12.86 -23.37 -12.64
CA ILE A 278 12.51 -23.11 -14.02
C ILE A 278 11.77 -21.78 -14.06
N VAL A 279 12.24 -20.84 -14.88
CA VAL A 279 11.59 -19.55 -15.09
C VAL A 279 11.37 -19.35 -16.58
N GLY A 280 10.09 -19.29 -16.98
CA GLY A 280 9.70 -19.43 -18.38
C GLY A 280 10.16 -20.78 -18.93
N GLU A 281 11.05 -20.75 -19.91
CA GLU A 281 11.63 -21.95 -20.54
C GLU A 281 13.06 -22.25 -20.08
N ARG A 282 13.61 -21.47 -19.15
CA ARG A 282 15.02 -21.57 -18.73
C ARG A 282 15.13 -22.20 -17.36
N GLU A 283 16.06 -23.14 -17.23
CA GLU A 283 16.50 -23.60 -15.92
C GLU A 283 17.55 -22.63 -15.36
N VAL A 284 17.33 -22.19 -14.13
CA VAL A 284 18.23 -21.33 -13.36
C VAL A 284 18.73 -22.13 -12.16
N CYS A 285 20.04 -22.07 -11.94
CA CYS A 285 20.69 -22.71 -10.82
C CYS A 285 21.47 -21.65 -10.04
N ALA A 286 21.12 -21.46 -8.78
CA ALA A 286 21.75 -20.50 -7.87
C ALA A 286 22.27 -21.22 -6.63
N ASP A 287 23.49 -20.90 -6.20
CA ASP A 287 23.97 -21.31 -4.89
C ASP A 287 23.50 -20.28 -3.86
N ILE A 288 22.48 -20.64 -3.08
CA ILE A 288 21.93 -19.77 -2.03
C ILE A 288 22.44 -20.14 -0.62
N SER A 289 23.47 -20.98 -0.51
CA SER A 289 23.96 -21.50 0.78
C SER A 289 24.54 -20.44 1.71
N LYS A 290 24.97 -19.29 1.16
CA LYS A 290 25.51 -18.15 1.90
C LYS A 290 24.52 -17.01 2.05
N HIS A 291 23.32 -17.13 1.49
CA HIS A 291 22.33 -16.07 1.48
C HIS A 291 21.53 -16.08 2.78
N HIS A 292 21.14 -14.90 3.21
CA HIS A 292 20.06 -14.73 4.17
C HIS A 292 18.76 -15.12 3.48
N LEU A 293 18.14 -16.23 3.91
CA LEU A 293 16.84 -16.65 3.42
C LEU A 293 15.75 -15.97 4.23
N LEU A 294 14.93 -15.14 3.58
CA LEU A 294 13.83 -14.38 4.19
C LEU A 294 12.54 -14.63 3.42
N SER A 295 11.40 -14.40 4.06
CA SER A 295 10.10 -14.55 3.43
C SER A 295 9.21 -13.34 3.64
N LEU A 296 8.38 -13.03 2.65
CA LEU A 296 7.45 -11.92 2.68
C LEU A 296 6.08 -12.37 2.17
N VAL A 297 5.06 -12.18 2.99
CA VAL A 297 3.66 -12.36 2.58
C VAL A 297 3.09 -11.00 2.22
N ILE A 298 2.47 -10.91 1.04
CA ILE A 298 1.79 -9.70 0.59
C ILE A 298 0.32 -10.04 0.37
N VAL A 299 -0.56 -9.35 1.08
CA VAL A 299 -2.02 -9.50 0.90
C VAL A 299 -2.62 -8.19 0.47
N ARG A 300 -3.86 -8.22 -0.05
CA ARG A 300 -4.56 -6.98 -0.44
C ARG A 300 -4.67 -5.98 0.70
N GLU A 301 -5.04 -6.43 1.90
CA GLU A 301 -5.37 -5.55 3.03
C GLU A 301 -5.16 -6.25 4.37
N LEU A 302 -4.59 -5.53 5.34
CA LEU A 302 -4.42 -5.95 6.73
C LEU A 302 -5.15 -5.01 7.69
N PHE A 303 -5.97 -5.58 8.57
CA PHE A 303 -6.80 -4.83 9.51
C PHE A 303 -6.11 -4.69 10.87
N ILE A 304 -6.01 -3.45 11.39
CA ILE A 304 -5.29 -3.14 12.64
C ILE A 304 -5.79 -3.97 13.82
N ASP A 305 -7.11 -4.16 13.96
CA ASP A 305 -7.70 -4.91 15.06
C ASP A 305 -7.63 -6.44 14.89
N THR A 306 -7.01 -6.91 13.81
CA THR A 306 -6.84 -8.35 13.50
C THR A 306 -5.36 -8.80 13.61
N TYR A 307 -4.43 -7.89 13.95
CA TYR A 307 -2.99 -8.20 14.03
C TYR A 307 -2.62 -9.29 15.03
N ALA A 308 -3.37 -9.43 16.12
CA ALA A 308 -3.19 -10.54 17.05
C ALA A 308 -3.41 -11.91 16.39
N GLU A 309 -4.29 -12.02 15.39
CA GLU A 309 -4.51 -13.27 14.65
C GLU A 309 -3.41 -13.49 13.61
N TYR A 310 -3.05 -12.46 12.84
CA TYR A 310 -1.95 -12.55 11.87
C TYR A 310 -0.62 -12.93 12.55
N SER A 311 -0.35 -12.35 13.71
CA SER A 311 0.89 -12.57 14.46
C SER A 311 1.03 -14.00 14.92
N LYS A 312 -0.06 -14.63 15.38
CA LYS A 312 -0.05 -16.06 15.75
C LYS A 312 0.37 -16.93 14.57
N SER A 313 -0.18 -16.65 13.39
CA SER A 313 0.15 -17.40 12.17
C SER A 313 1.59 -17.17 11.73
N LEU A 314 2.08 -15.92 11.78
CA LEU A 314 3.47 -15.58 11.45
C LEU A 314 4.46 -16.24 12.41
N PHE A 315 4.19 -16.22 13.72
CA PHE A 315 5.03 -16.93 14.70
C PHE A 315 4.98 -18.44 14.51
N SER A 316 3.82 -19.02 14.20
CA SER A 316 3.73 -20.45 13.88
C SER A 316 4.59 -20.83 12.66
N ALA A 317 4.60 -20.00 11.61
CA ALA A 317 5.44 -20.23 10.44
C ALA A 317 6.94 -20.05 10.77
N PHE A 318 7.28 -19.09 11.63
CA PHE A 318 8.63 -18.91 12.15
C PHE A 318 9.09 -20.11 12.97
N ASP A 319 8.25 -20.66 13.85
CA ASP A 319 8.58 -21.83 14.67
C ASP A 319 8.81 -23.09 13.80
N GLU A 320 8.08 -23.21 12.68
CA GLU A 320 8.21 -24.33 11.75
C GLU A 320 9.46 -24.23 10.85
N THR A 321 9.80 -23.02 10.39
CA THR A 321 10.89 -22.81 9.42
C THR A 321 12.20 -22.32 10.04
N ASN A 322 12.14 -21.77 11.26
CA ASN A 322 13.19 -20.99 11.91
C ASN A 322 13.73 -19.83 11.03
N LEU A 323 12.89 -19.29 10.13
CA LEU A 323 13.24 -18.20 9.23
C LEU A 323 12.29 -17.01 9.39
N PRO A 324 12.82 -15.77 9.45
CA PRO A 324 12.00 -14.59 9.56
C PRO A 324 11.00 -14.49 8.41
N CYS A 325 9.75 -14.15 8.75
CA CYS A 325 8.69 -13.82 7.80
C CYS A 325 7.89 -12.63 8.34
N ILE A 326 7.57 -11.67 7.49
CA ILE A 326 6.59 -10.60 7.80
C ILE A 326 5.44 -10.63 6.79
N ALA A 327 4.29 -10.09 7.18
CA ALA A 327 3.16 -9.86 6.27
C ALA A 327 2.98 -8.35 6.07
N LEU A 328 2.79 -7.93 4.82
CA LEU A 328 2.48 -6.56 4.44
C LEU A 328 1.19 -6.52 3.62
N ASP A 329 0.44 -5.43 3.72
CA ASP A 329 -0.54 -5.09 2.68
C ASP A 329 0.12 -4.32 1.51
N TYR A 330 -0.63 -4.09 0.43
CA TYR A 330 -0.12 -3.36 -0.75
C TYR A 330 0.35 -1.95 -0.42
N ALA A 331 -0.39 -1.24 0.44
CA ALA A 331 -0.06 0.11 0.83
C ALA A 331 1.22 0.15 1.67
N GLU A 332 1.46 -0.86 2.49
CA GLU A 332 2.71 -1.04 3.23
C GLU A 332 3.87 -1.37 2.32
N LEU A 333 3.71 -2.31 1.38
CA LEU A 333 4.77 -2.61 0.42
C LEU A 333 5.15 -1.37 -0.40
N HIS A 334 4.17 -0.59 -0.83
CA HIS A 334 4.41 0.68 -1.51
C HIS A 334 5.26 1.62 -0.65
N LYS A 335 4.93 1.76 0.64
CA LYS A 335 5.71 2.60 1.56
C LYS A 335 7.12 2.05 1.76
N TYR A 336 7.28 0.76 2.04
CA TYR A 336 8.59 0.11 2.18
C TYR A 336 9.48 0.37 0.96
N THR A 337 8.97 0.11 -0.23
CA THR A 337 9.75 0.26 -1.47
C THR A 337 9.95 1.72 -1.89
N THR A 338 9.20 2.66 -1.33
CA THR A 338 9.36 4.10 -1.58
C THR A 338 10.36 4.72 -0.61
N PHE A 339 10.25 4.44 0.69
CA PHE A 339 11.08 5.04 1.73
C PHE A 339 12.36 4.24 2.02
N CYS A 340 12.45 3.00 1.54
CA CYS A 340 13.64 2.16 1.63
C CYS A 340 14.14 1.79 0.22
N PRO A 341 14.76 2.72 -0.52
CA PRO A 341 15.05 2.58 -1.97
C PRO A 341 16.26 1.66 -2.28
N ASN A 342 16.75 0.90 -1.32
CA ASN A 342 17.84 -0.06 -1.52
C ASN A 342 17.73 -1.23 -0.54
N GLN A 343 18.35 -2.36 -0.89
CA GLN A 343 18.32 -3.59 -0.10
C GLN A 343 18.65 -3.35 1.38
N GLY A 344 19.69 -2.57 1.70
CA GLY A 344 20.11 -2.35 3.09
C GLY A 344 19.03 -1.66 3.92
N SER A 345 18.45 -0.57 3.41
CA SER A 345 17.33 0.12 4.07
C SER A 345 16.07 -0.75 4.17
N PHE A 346 15.77 -1.54 3.13
CA PHE A 346 14.61 -2.43 3.11
C PHE A 346 14.74 -3.55 4.14
N LEU A 347 15.91 -4.18 4.22
CA LEU A 347 16.21 -5.20 5.22
C LEU A 347 16.26 -4.61 6.64
N GLY A 348 16.76 -3.39 6.81
CA GLY A 348 16.71 -2.68 8.08
C GLY A 348 15.28 -2.51 8.59
N ALA A 349 14.37 -2.03 7.73
CA ALA A 349 12.95 -1.88 8.04
C ALA A 349 12.27 -3.24 8.30
N TYR A 350 12.63 -4.27 7.53
CA TYR A 350 12.14 -5.64 7.70
C TYR A 350 12.50 -6.19 9.08
N PHE A 351 13.78 -6.16 9.45
CA PHE A 351 14.25 -6.70 10.73
C PHE A 351 13.80 -5.85 11.91
N GLN A 352 13.66 -4.53 11.75
CA GLN A 352 13.07 -3.69 12.78
C GLN A 352 11.66 -4.16 13.17
N VAL A 353 10.81 -4.51 12.19
CA VAL A 353 9.47 -5.04 12.47
C VAL A 353 9.55 -6.43 13.09
N PHE A 354 10.38 -7.31 12.54
CA PHE A 354 10.49 -8.68 13.02
C PHE A 354 11.03 -8.75 14.46
N ASP A 355 12.08 -8.01 14.78
CA ASP A 355 12.67 -7.98 16.11
C ASP A 355 11.73 -7.33 17.13
N ALA A 356 11.07 -6.22 16.77
CA ALA A 356 10.04 -5.62 17.61
C ALA A 356 8.88 -6.59 17.86
N ALA A 357 8.47 -7.37 16.86
CA ALA A 357 7.44 -8.39 17.04
C ALA A 357 7.84 -9.42 18.09
N ARG A 358 9.09 -9.89 18.07
CA ARG A 358 9.61 -10.86 19.05
C ARG A 358 9.61 -10.30 20.48
N GLU A 359 9.87 -9.00 20.64
CA GLU A 359 9.84 -8.34 21.94
C GLU A 359 8.40 -8.13 22.44
N LEU A 360 7.49 -7.75 21.54
CA LEU A 360 6.10 -7.38 21.88
C LEU A 360 5.14 -8.58 21.92
N GLY A 361 5.48 -9.69 21.27
CA GLY A 361 4.59 -10.84 21.05
C GLY A 361 3.51 -10.61 19.97
N GLU A 362 3.57 -9.48 19.26
CA GLU A 362 2.66 -9.12 18.17
C GLU A 362 3.41 -8.29 17.13
N PHE A 363 3.16 -8.53 15.83
CA PHE A 363 3.81 -7.81 14.74
C PHE A 363 3.31 -6.36 14.66
N PRO A 364 4.19 -5.35 14.79
CA PRO A 364 3.79 -3.97 14.64
C PRO A 364 3.69 -3.57 13.16
N ARG A 365 2.90 -2.53 12.87
CA ARG A 365 2.93 -1.86 11.57
C ARG A 365 4.01 -0.78 11.57
N LEU A 366 4.94 -0.86 10.62
CA LEU A 366 5.94 0.20 10.45
C LEU A 366 5.27 1.47 9.90
N ARG A 367 5.62 2.61 10.49
CA ARG A 367 5.14 3.92 10.04
C ARG A 367 6.31 4.75 9.54
N PHE A 368 6.17 5.28 8.34
CA PHE A 368 7.04 6.31 7.78
C PHE A 368 6.40 7.68 8.02
N GLY A 369 7.22 8.66 8.41
CA GLY A 369 6.78 9.99 8.82
C GLY A 369 7.39 11.11 7.99
N ALA A 370 7.23 12.35 8.47
CA ALA A 370 7.68 13.56 7.77
C ALA A 370 9.20 13.60 7.53
N ARG A 371 9.99 12.96 8.39
CA ARG A 371 11.44 12.81 8.19
C ARG A 371 11.76 12.00 6.94
N ASP A 372 11.05 10.89 6.76
CA ASP A 372 11.27 9.98 5.63
C ASP A 372 10.85 10.65 4.32
N VAL A 373 9.75 11.42 4.34
CA VAL A 373 9.31 12.25 3.19
C VAL A 373 10.36 13.30 2.84
N ARG A 374 10.89 14.03 3.84
CA ARG A 374 11.96 15.01 3.60
C ARG A 374 13.21 14.38 3.01
N ALA A 375 13.64 13.24 3.56
CA ALA A 375 14.80 12.51 3.05
C ALA A 375 14.63 12.09 1.58
N LEU A 376 13.41 11.75 1.14
CA LEU A 376 13.14 11.45 -0.26
C LEU A 376 13.23 12.68 -1.16
N TRP A 377 12.73 13.84 -0.72
CA TRP A 377 12.82 15.08 -1.51
C TRP A 377 14.26 15.55 -1.65
N GLU A 378 15.04 15.48 -0.57
CA GLU A 378 16.47 15.82 -0.60
C GLU A 378 17.29 14.89 -1.52
N GLN A 379 16.87 13.63 -1.68
CA GLN A 379 17.48 12.70 -2.64
C GLN A 379 17.08 12.98 -4.09
N GLY A 380 15.86 13.48 -4.33
CA GLY A 380 15.34 13.77 -5.67
C GLY A 380 15.80 15.11 -6.27
N GLU A 381 16.33 16.04 -5.46
CA GLU A 381 16.93 17.29 -5.95
C GLU A 381 18.38 17.12 -6.45
N GLY A 382 18.91 15.89 -6.42
CA GLY A 382 20.28 15.55 -6.82
C GLY A 382 20.46 14.97 -8.23
N ASP A 383 19.38 14.74 -8.99
CA ASP A 383 19.40 14.15 -10.34
C ASP A 383 18.95 15.13 -11.45
#